data_AF-A0A5N7CJR0-F1
#
_entry.id   AF-A0A5N7CJR0-F1
#
_cell.length_a   1.000
_cell.length_b   1.000
_cell.length_c   1.000
_cell.angle_alpha   90.00
_cell.angle_beta   90.00
_cell.angle_gamma   90.00
#
_symmetry.space_group_name_H-M   'P 1'
#
loop_
_entity.id
_entity.type
_entity.pdbx_description
1 polymer ?
#
loop_
_entity_poly.entity_id
_entity_poly.type
_entity_poly.pdbx_seq_one_letter_code
_entity_poly.pdbx_strand_id
1 'polypeptide(L)'
;MAITNAFVRVLNSSARYRILSTHNVLKARQFSVSPLYKVVTSPQHLFAYGANDEVTRLAASRRRPLTLADLLKHGRPPLSKDALLASANFTLSLLPARLASRIEALRNLPFIVVSNPHVSKIYNNYLHSLSTLLPYQQRQVTTLEAEKHFAEVLADLVHTHTNTIPVLARGFLECRRYIDSAEVTRFLDTHLRARIGTRLIAEQHLALHFASQPVTDDGRPPKSTAPSNYIGVIDTALQPARIVKLCEDFVGEICELKYGVRPRLTIGGQPDATFAHVPVHVEYILTELLKNAFRAVVESGNEREPIEVTIAAAPDVPSNHVLGPCSPSLGTQPHQPDSDVGFERDSVAGTADANESIKHSSPSTQSITIRIRDRGGGIPPEILPNIWSYSFTTFSDLDLQGSENGNMDALNAMSSSSGHLSSIAGLGYGLPLSRAYAEYFGGSIAVQSLWGWGTDVYLTLQGVGKVG
;
A
#
# COMPACT_ATOMS: atom_id res chain seq x y z
N MET A 1 14.72 12.67 -10.95
CA MET A 1 14.17 13.71 -10.05
C MET A 1 13.09 14.59 -10.71
N ALA A 2 12.85 14.50 -12.03
CA ALA A 2 11.80 15.27 -12.73
C ALA A 2 10.49 14.51 -13.00
N ILE A 3 10.48 13.16 -12.95
CA ILE A 3 9.31 12.35 -13.33
C ILE A 3 8.43 11.98 -12.12
N THR A 4 9.04 11.71 -10.94
CA THR A 4 8.31 11.44 -9.70
C THR A 4 7.56 12.68 -9.19
N ASN A 5 8.14 13.87 -9.36
CA ASN A 5 7.44 15.14 -9.10
C ASN A 5 6.43 15.51 -10.20
N ALA A 6 6.56 14.98 -11.43
CA ALA A 6 5.59 15.21 -12.50
C ALA A 6 4.30 14.40 -12.29
N PHE A 7 4.39 13.16 -11.79
CA PHE A 7 3.19 12.33 -11.55
C PHE A 7 2.29 12.93 -10.46
N VAL A 8 2.87 13.51 -9.41
CA VAL A 8 2.13 14.22 -8.35
C VAL A 8 1.73 15.65 -8.77
N ARG A 9 2.51 16.33 -9.63
CA ARG A 9 2.15 17.67 -10.13
C ARG A 9 1.08 17.66 -11.22
N VAL A 10 1.07 16.68 -12.12
CA VAL A 10 0.08 16.58 -13.22
C VAL A 10 -1.33 16.32 -12.67
N LEU A 11 -1.45 15.50 -11.61
CA LEU A 11 -2.73 15.32 -10.90
C LEU A 11 -3.18 16.59 -10.15
N ASN A 12 -2.26 17.44 -9.71
CA ASN A 12 -2.56 18.68 -8.99
C ASN A 12 -2.76 19.91 -9.89
N SER A 13 -2.29 19.90 -11.14
CA SER A 13 -2.34 21.08 -12.03
C SER A 13 -3.63 21.25 -12.83
N SER A 14 -4.44 20.20 -13.00
CA SER A 14 -5.67 20.27 -13.81
C SER A 14 -6.89 20.91 -13.13
N ALA A 15 -6.76 21.38 -11.88
CA ALA A 15 -7.88 21.95 -11.10
C ALA A 15 -7.80 23.47 -10.86
N ARG A 16 -7.13 24.25 -11.72
CA ARG A 16 -7.12 25.72 -11.62
C ARG A 16 -7.81 26.39 -12.80
N TYR A 17 -9.14 26.28 -12.84
CA TYR A 17 -9.96 27.29 -13.52
C TYR A 17 -10.31 28.41 -12.53
N ARG A 18 -9.85 29.61 -12.87
CA ARG A 18 -10.14 30.88 -12.19
C ARG A 18 -11.65 31.14 -12.19
N ILE A 19 -12.24 31.34 -11.01
CA ILE A 19 -13.52 32.04 -10.87
C ILE A 19 -13.21 33.40 -10.24
N LEU A 20 -13.44 34.45 -11.01
CA LEU A 20 -13.37 35.84 -10.60
C LEU A 20 -14.54 36.17 -9.66
N SER A 21 -14.21 36.86 -8.57
CA SER A 21 -15.12 37.42 -7.58
C SER A 21 -16.00 38.52 -8.17
N THR A 22 -17.30 38.47 -7.90
CA THR A 22 -18.15 39.66 -7.77
C THR A 22 -19.23 39.44 -6.72
N HIS A 23 -19.20 40.27 -5.67
CA HIS A 23 -20.24 40.48 -4.66
C HIS A 23 -21.58 40.89 -5.29
N ASN A 24 -22.72 40.42 -4.74
CA ASN A 24 -23.85 41.28 -4.34
C ASN A 24 -25.01 40.55 -3.64
N VAL A 25 -25.27 40.99 -2.40
CA VAL A 25 -26.55 41.38 -1.77
C VAL A 25 -27.74 40.39 -1.68
N LEU A 26 -27.94 39.93 -0.44
CA LEU A 26 -29.19 39.76 0.33
C LEU A 26 -30.55 40.01 -0.36
N LYS A 27 -31.45 39.04 -0.28
CA LYS A 27 -32.85 39.29 0.11
C LYS A 27 -33.54 38.05 0.68
N ALA A 28 -33.95 38.15 1.95
CA ALA A 28 -34.81 37.23 2.64
C ALA A 28 -36.26 37.33 2.14
N ARG A 29 -36.98 36.21 2.08
CA ARG A 29 -38.43 36.14 2.26
C ARG A 29 -38.81 34.84 3.01
N GLN A 30 -39.48 35.03 4.14
CA GLN A 30 -40.12 34.03 5.00
C GLN A 30 -41.40 33.44 4.40
N PHE A 31 -41.94 32.44 5.11
CA PHE A 31 -43.25 31.75 5.06
C PHE A 31 -43.13 30.32 4.54
N SER A 32 -43.72 29.27 5.11
CA SER A 32 -44.48 28.99 6.34
C SER A 32 -44.54 27.45 6.45
N VAL A 33 -44.72 26.89 7.65
CA VAL A 33 -44.60 25.45 7.94
C VAL A 33 -45.93 24.70 7.71
N SER A 34 -45.81 23.43 7.30
CA SER A 34 -46.68 22.24 7.59
C SER A 34 -47.33 21.55 6.35
N PRO A 35 -47.68 20.25 6.40
CA PRO A 35 -46.98 19.23 5.61
C PRO A 35 -47.90 18.38 4.73
N LEU A 36 -47.41 17.82 3.62
CA LEU A 36 -48.10 16.74 2.91
C LEU A 36 -47.06 15.79 2.31
N TYR A 37 -46.90 14.64 2.95
CA TYR A 37 -46.18 13.50 2.44
C TYR A 37 -46.83 13.04 1.13
N LYS A 38 -46.12 13.20 0.01
CA LYS A 38 -46.30 12.38 -1.19
C LYS A 38 -45.00 11.60 -1.40
N VAL A 39 -45.08 10.31 -1.14
CA VAL A 39 -44.06 9.33 -1.51
C VAL A 39 -43.95 9.35 -3.04
N VAL A 40 -42.87 9.93 -3.55
CA VAL A 40 -42.43 9.75 -4.94
C VAL A 40 -41.44 8.61 -4.93
N THR A 41 -41.87 7.44 -5.41
CA THR A 41 -41.01 6.30 -5.69
C THR A 41 -39.97 6.70 -6.74
N SER A 42 -38.72 6.84 -6.31
CA SER A 42 -37.57 7.09 -7.18
C SER A 42 -37.09 5.75 -7.80
N PRO A 43 -36.66 5.73 -9.08
CA PRO A 43 -36.31 4.51 -9.82
C PRO A 43 -34.90 3.98 -9.48
N GLN A 44 -34.51 3.95 -8.20
CA GLN A 44 -33.19 3.49 -7.77
C GLN A 44 -33.10 1.96 -7.55
N HIS A 45 -34.24 1.25 -7.55
CA HIS A 45 -34.27 -0.18 -7.21
C HIS A 45 -34.14 -1.15 -8.41
N LEU A 46 -34.23 -0.70 -9.66
CA LEU A 46 -34.20 -1.62 -10.81
C LEU A 46 -32.78 -2.11 -11.19
N PHE A 47 -31.72 -1.39 -10.81
CA PHE A 47 -30.33 -1.78 -11.10
C PHE A 47 -29.69 -2.67 -10.01
N ALA A 48 -30.33 -2.82 -8.85
CA ALA A 48 -29.75 -3.52 -7.71
C ALA A 48 -29.72 -5.05 -7.87
N TYR A 49 -30.68 -5.63 -8.61
CA TYR A 49 -30.78 -7.08 -8.77
C TYR A 49 -29.75 -7.67 -9.74
N GLY A 50 -29.46 -7.02 -10.87
CA GLY A 50 -28.45 -7.49 -11.83
C GLY A 50 -27.01 -7.26 -11.37
N ALA A 51 -26.75 -6.19 -10.62
CA ALA A 51 -25.42 -5.90 -10.08
C ALA A 51 -24.99 -6.90 -9.00
N ASN A 52 -25.95 -7.43 -8.21
CA ASN A 52 -25.66 -8.41 -7.17
C ASN A 52 -25.25 -9.77 -7.73
N ASP A 53 -25.88 -10.21 -8.83
CA ASP A 53 -25.53 -11.45 -9.51
C ASP A 53 -24.13 -11.35 -10.17
N GLU A 54 -23.83 -10.22 -10.80
CA GLU A 54 -22.54 -9.98 -11.43
C GLU A 54 -21.37 -9.91 -10.44
N VAL A 55 -21.57 -9.28 -9.27
CA VAL A 55 -20.58 -9.28 -8.18
C VAL A 55 -20.29 -10.70 -7.73
N THR A 56 -21.32 -11.51 -7.50
CA THR A 56 -21.16 -12.89 -7.02
C THR A 56 -20.43 -13.75 -8.05
N ARG A 57 -20.82 -13.63 -9.32
CA ARG A 57 -20.18 -14.32 -10.46
C ARG A 57 -18.69 -13.95 -10.60
N LEU A 58 -18.37 -12.67 -10.54
CA LEU A 58 -16.98 -12.19 -10.67
C LEU A 58 -16.14 -12.50 -9.43
N ALA A 59 -16.72 -12.46 -8.22
CA ALA A 59 -16.02 -12.80 -6.99
C ALA A 59 -15.66 -14.30 -6.92
N ALA A 60 -16.54 -15.15 -7.45
CA ALA A 60 -16.30 -16.59 -7.60
C ALA A 60 -15.28 -16.95 -8.68
N SER A 61 -14.94 -16.02 -9.58
CA SER A 61 -13.98 -16.28 -10.66
C SER A 61 -12.56 -16.54 -10.12
N ARG A 62 -11.81 -17.42 -10.79
CA ARG A 62 -10.43 -17.74 -10.39
C ARG A 62 -9.55 -16.51 -10.56
N ARG A 63 -9.07 -15.97 -9.45
CA ARG A 63 -8.13 -14.86 -9.44
C ARG A 63 -6.75 -15.32 -9.90
N ARG A 64 -6.24 -14.69 -10.96
CA ARG A 64 -4.85 -14.88 -11.40
C ARG A 64 -3.93 -14.13 -10.42
N PRO A 65 -2.98 -14.81 -9.76
CA PRO A 65 -1.97 -14.12 -8.97
C PRO A 65 -1.16 -13.22 -9.91
N LEU A 66 -0.95 -11.98 -9.49
CA LEU A 66 -0.12 -11.07 -10.26
C LEU A 66 1.31 -11.58 -10.16
N THR A 67 1.95 -11.90 -11.28
CA THR A 67 3.39 -12.10 -11.26
C THR A 67 4.07 -10.79 -11.62
N LEU A 68 5.28 -10.64 -11.15
CA LEU A 68 6.10 -9.52 -11.51
C LEU A 68 6.44 -9.47 -13.02
N ALA A 69 6.65 -10.65 -13.63
CA ALA A 69 6.78 -10.76 -15.07
C ALA A 69 5.57 -10.13 -15.78
N ASP A 70 4.37 -10.22 -15.20
CA ASP A 70 3.18 -9.58 -15.76
C ASP A 70 3.22 -8.04 -15.73
N LEU A 71 3.94 -7.44 -14.77
CA LEU A 71 4.11 -5.98 -14.70
C LEU A 71 5.14 -5.48 -15.73
N LEU A 72 6.16 -6.29 -16.02
CA LEU A 72 7.26 -5.96 -16.92
C LEU A 72 7.01 -6.37 -18.38
N LYS A 73 6.05 -7.26 -18.66
CA LYS A 73 5.82 -7.86 -19.99
C LYS A 73 5.58 -6.85 -21.12
N HIS A 74 5.09 -5.65 -20.82
CA HIS A 74 4.77 -4.64 -21.82
C HIS A 74 6.02 -3.88 -22.32
N GLY A 75 7.15 -4.02 -21.63
CA GLY A 75 8.42 -3.41 -22.03
C GLY A 75 8.63 -2.00 -21.46
N ARG A 76 9.73 -1.37 -21.90
CA ARG A 76 10.10 -0.01 -21.49
C ARG A 76 9.33 1.03 -22.29
N PRO A 77 8.82 2.10 -21.64
CA PRO A 77 8.21 3.21 -22.35
C PRO A 77 9.26 3.97 -23.21
N PRO A 78 8.86 4.64 -24.30
CA PRO A 78 7.47 4.73 -24.80
C PRO A 78 7.00 3.41 -25.41
N LEU A 79 5.76 3.01 -25.07
CA LEU A 79 5.16 1.78 -25.56
C LEU A 79 4.64 1.92 -27.00
N SER A 80 4.67 0.82 -27.74
CA SER A 80 3.93 0.73 -28.99
C SER A 80 2.42 0.77 -28.74
N LYS A 81 1.65 1.14 -29.76
CA LYS A 81 0.17 1.13 -29.71
C LYS A 81 -0.36 -0.21 -29.21
N ASP A 82 0.14 -1.31 -29.75
CA ASP A 82 -0.32 -2.66 -29.39
C ASP A 82 0.05 -3.03 -27.94
N ALA A 83 1.23 -2.62 -27.47
CA ALA A 83 1.66 -2.87 -26.09
C ALA A 83 0.81 -2.06 -25.08
N LEU A 84 0.41 -0.83 -25.43
CA LEU A 84 -0.44 -0.01 -24.59
C LEU A 84 -1.87 -0.55 -24.50
N LEU A 85 -2.44 -0.97 -25.63
CA LEU A 85 -3.74 -1.65 -25.67
C LEU A 85 -3.71 -2.99 -24.91
N ALA A 86 -2.62 -3.75 -25.03
CA ALA A 86 -2.42 -4.97 -24.25
C ALA A 86 -2.35 -4.69 -22.74
N SER A 87 -1.71 -3.58 -22.34
CA SER A 87 -1.66 -3.13 -20.94
C SER A 87 -3.04 -2.76 -20.39
N ALA A 88 -3.84 -2.02 -21.17
CA ALA A 88 -5.21 -1.66 -20.78
C ALA A 88 -6.10 -2.90 -20.60
N ASN A 89 -6.09 -3.81 -21.59
CA ASN A 89 -6.90 -5.02 -21.52
C ASN A 89 -6.40 -6.00 -20.44
N PHE A 90 -5.10 -6.04 -20.17
CA PHE A 90 -4.57 -6.80 -19.04
C PHE A 90 -5.07 -6.26 -17.71
N THR A 91 -5.08 -4.94 -17.53
CA THR A 91 -5.67 -4.28 -16.34
C THR A 91 -7.14 -4.64 -16.18
N LEU A 92 -7.93 -4.55 -17.26
CA LEU A 92 -9.35 -4.91 -17.27
C LEU A 92 -9.61 -6.40 -17.02
N SER A 93 -8.67 -7.28 -17.34
CA SER A 93 -8.79 -8.71 -17.04
C SER A 93 -8.65 -9.03 -15.54
N LEU A 94 -8.12 -8.09 -14.74
CA LEU A 94 -7.80 -8.32 -13.32
C LEU A 94 -8.64 -7.47 -12.37
N LEU A 95 -8.81 -6.17 -12.64
CA LEU A 95 -9.41 -5.26 -11.67
C LEU A 95 -10.86 -5.61 -11.31
N PRO A 96 -11.79 -5.90 -12.25
CA PRO A 96 -13.19 -6.11 -11.89
C PRO A 96 -13.42 -7.33 -10.98
N ALA A 97 -12.75 -8.46 -11.25
CA ALA A 97 -12.81 -9.63 -10.38
C ALA A 97 -12.24 -9.36 -8.98
N ARG A 98 -11.13 -8.58 -8.90
CA ARG A 98 -10.54 -8.17 -7.61
C ARG A 98 -11.48 -7.26 -6.82
N LEU A 99 -12.10 -6.28 -7.47
CA LEU A 99 -13.08 -5.37 -6.86
C LEU A 99 -14.32 -6.14 -6.39
N ALA A 100 -14.87 -7.04 -7.22
CA ALA A 100 -16.00 -7.88 -6.85
C ALA A 100 -15.73 -8.73 -5.60
N SER A 101 -14.54 -9.35 -5.52
CA SER A 101 -14.12 -10.08 -4.32
C SER A 101 -14.02 -9.18 -3.08
N ARG A 102 -13.60 -7.91 -3.21
CA ARG A 102 -13.57 -6.98 -2.07
C ARG A 102 -14.96 -6.54 -1.64
N ILE A 103 -15.88 -6.34 -2.58
CA ILE A 103 -17.29 -6.05 -2.30
C ILE A 103 -17.91 -7.22 -1.53
N GLU A 104 -17.69 -8.45 -1.97
CA GLU A 104 -18.17 -9.66 -1.29
C GLU A 104 -17.56 -9.80 0.12
N ALA A 105 -16.24 -9.60 0.26
CA ALA A 105 -15.59 -9.65 1.56
C ALA A 105 -16.16 -8.62 2.56
N LEU A 106 -16.47 -7.40 2.09
CA LEU A 106 -17.12 -6.38 2.92
C LEU A 106 -18.55 -6.78 3.30
N ARG A 107 -19.31 -7.42 2.40
CA ARG A 107 -20.68 -7.91 2.69
C ARG A 107 -20.71 -9.01 3.74
N ASN A 108 -19.65 -9.81 3.83
CA ASN A 108 -19.55 -10.93 4.76
C ASN A 108 -19.13 -10.51 6.18
N LEU A 109 -18.84 -9.23 6.42
CA LEU A 109 -18.61 -8.72 7.76
C LEU A 109 -19.91 -8.69 8.58
N PRO A 110 -19.83 -8.71 9.93
CA PRO A 110 -20.99 -8.54 10.78
C PRO A 110 -21.79 -7.28 10.42
N PHE A 111 -23.13 -7.37 10.45
CA PHE A 111 -24.01 -6.29 10.02
C PHE A 111 -23.72 -4.95 10.71
N ILE A 112 -23.37 -4.98 12.01
CA ILE A 112 -23.00 -3.78 12.78
C ILE A 112 -21.75 -3.08 12.24
N VAL A 113 -20.81 -3.84 11.68
CA VAL A 113 -19.58 -3.30 11.06
C VAL A 113 -19.88 -2.74 9.67
N VAL A 114 -20.66 -3.47 8.85
CA VAL A 114 -21.04 -3.01 7.49
C VAL A 114 -21.88 -1.74 7.53
N SER A 115 -22.72 -1.60 8.56
CA SER A 115 -23.58 -0.43 8.77
C SER A 115 -22.82 0.81 9.22
N ASN A 116 -21.55 0.68 9.62
CA ASN A 116 -20.71 1.82 9.97
C ASN A 116 -20.57 2.77 8.75
N PRO A 117 -20.75 4.10 8.91
CA PRO A 117 -20.69 5.05 7.79
C PRO A 117 -19.37 5.02 7.01
N HIS A 118 -18.25 4.77 7.69
CA HIS A 118 -16.93 4.71 7.05
C HIS A 118 -16.75 3.42 6.25
N VAL A 119 -17.14 2.27 6.81
CA VAL A 119 -17.10 0.98 6.10
C VAL A 119 -18.05 1.00 4.90
N SER A 120 -19.27 1.51 5.09
CA SER A 120 -20.27 1.67 4.03
C SER A 120 -19.80 2.61 2.91
N LYS A 121 -19.13 3.72 3.25
CA LYS A 121 -18.50 4.60 2.25
C LYS A 121 -17.51 3.83 1.36
N ILE A 122 -16.65 3.01 1.95
CA ILE A 122 -15.67 2.22 1.21
C ILE A 122 -16.35 1.15 0.35
N TYR A 123 -17.37 0.48 0.88
CA TYR A 123 -18.21 -0.44 0.11
C TYR A 123 -18.82 0.23 -1.14
N ASN A 124 -19.40 1.43 -0.98
CA ASN A 124 -19.98 2.18 -2.10
C ASN A 124 -18.92 2.64 -3.12
N ASN A 125 -17.73 3.04 -2.67
CA ASN A 125 -16.62 3.36 -3.57
C ASN A 125 -16.21 2.15 -4.42
N TYR A 126 -16.15 0.95 -3.84
CA TYR A 126 -15.85 -0.27 -4.59
C TYR A 126 -16.96 -0.61 -5.58
N LEU A 127 -18.23 -0.50 -5.19
CA LEU A 127 -19.36 -0.70 -6.10
C LEU A 127 -19.32 0.26 -7.30
N HIS A 128 -19.09 1.55 -7.04
CA HIS A 128 -18.97 2.56 -8.09
C HIS A 128 -17.79 2.28 -9.03
N SER A 129 -16.66 1.83 -8.48
CA SER A 129 -15.48 1.48 -9.28
C SER A 129 -15.75 0.28 -10.18
N LEU A 130 -16.41 -0.75 -9.65
CA LEU A 130 -16.78 -1.93 -10.44
C LEU A 130 -17.77 -1.55 -11.54
N SER A 131 -18.84 -0.83 -11.23
CA SER A 131 -19.84 -0.44 -12.24
C SER A 131 -19.26 0.44 -13.33
N THR A 132 -18.27 1.27 -13.02
CA THR A 132 -17.54 2.09 -13.98
C THR A 132 -16.64 1.26 -14.91
N LEU A 133 -16.04 0.17 -14.42
CA LEU A 133 -15.13 -0.68 -15.21
C LEU A 133 -15.84 -1.75 -16.05
N LEU A 134 -17.04 -2.19 -15.65
CA LEU A 134 -17.78 -3.26 -16.36
C LEU A 134 -18.00 -2.98 -17.86
N PRO A 135 -18.41 -1.76 -18.29
CA PRO A 135 -18.58 -1.46 -19.71
C PRO A 135 -17.30 -1.65 -20.54
N TYR A 136 -16.15 -1.32 -19.96
CA TYR A 136 -14.84 -1.48 -20.61
C TYR A 136 -14.44 -2.96 -20.70
N GLN A 137 -14.70 -3.75 -19.66
CA GLN A 137 -14.43 -5.19 -19.67
C GLN A 137 -15.24 -5.91 -20.76
N GLN A 138 -16.49 -5.50 -20.98
CA GLN A 138 -17.37 -6.12 -21.97
C GLN A 138 -16.98 -5.78 -23.41
N ARG A 139 -16.48 -4.56 -23.67
CA ARG A 139 -16.18 -4.08 -25.02
C ARG A 139 -14.72 -4.27 -25.44
N GLN A 140 -13.82 -4.47 -24.48
CA GLN A 140 -12.36 -4.40 -24.65
C GLN A 140 -11.88 -3.06 -25.21
N VAL A 141 -10.64 -2.70 -24.92
CA VAL A 141 -10.03 -1.45 -25.39
C VAL A 141 -9.26 -1.75 -26.67
N THR A 142 -9.75 -1.27 -27.81
CA THR A 142 -9.17 -1.58 -29.14
C THR A 142 -8.62 -0.36 -29.88
N THR A 143 -8.93 0.86 -29.42
CA THR A 143 -8.46 2.12 -30.03
C THR A 143 -7.66 2.95 -29.04
N LEU A 144 -6.80 3.83 -29.54
CA LEU A 144 -5.98 4.71 -28.68
C LEU A 144 -6.86 5.75 -27.97
N GLU A 145 -7.93 6.19 -28.61
CA GLU A 145 -8.90 7.12 -28.05
C GLU A 145 -9.65 6.49 -26.88
N ALA A 146 -10.05 5.21 -27.03
CA ALA A 146 -10.68 4.46 -25.95
C ALA A 146 -9.69 4.18 -24.80
N GLU A 147 -8.43 3.92 -25.12
CA GLU A 147 -7.37 3.73 -24.12
C GLU A 147 -7.10 4.99 -23.32
N LYS A 148 -7.02 6.15 -23.98
CA LYS A 148 -6.86 7.44 -23.31
C LYS A 148 -8.03 7.72 -22.36
N HIS A 149 -9.26 7.51 -22.82
CA HIS A 149 -10.43 7.71 -21.99
C HIS A 149 -10.48 6.71 -20.81
N PHE A 150 -10.07 5.46 -21.05
CA PHE A 150 -9.92 4.47 -20.00
C PHE A 150 -8.88 4.91 -18.96
N ALA A 151 -7.73 5.45 -19.37
CA ALA A 151 -6.69 5.95 -18.47
C ALA A 151 -7.18 7.12 -17.61
N GLU A 152 -7.95 8.05 -18.18
CA GLU A 152 -8.59 9.15 -17.44
C GLU A 152 -9.55 8.61 -16.37
N VAL A 153 -10.45 7.70 -16.74
CA VAL A 153 -11.38 7.05 -15.80
C VAL A 153 -10.63 6.28 -14.72
N LEU A 154 -9.58 5.54 -15.09
CA LEU A 154 -8.78 4.78 -14.13
C LEU A 154 -8.05 5.68 -13.13
N ALA A 155 -7.56 6.85 -13.57
CA ALA A 155 -6.95 7.84 -12.69
C ALA A 155 -7.94 8.35 -11.64
N ASP A 156 -9.19 8.65 -12.03
CA ASP A 156 -10.25 9.07 -11.11
C ASP A 156 -10.59 7.97 -10.09
N LEU A 157 -10.63 6.70 -10.53
CA LEU A 157 -10.85 5.56 -9.64
C LEU A 157 -9.70 5.40 -8.64
N VAL A 158 -8.44 5.48 -9.09
CA VAL A 158 -7.28 5.43 -8.19
C VAL A 158 -7.30 6.57 -7.17
N HIS A 159 -7.71 7.77 -7.59
CA HIS A 159 -7.85 8.93 -6.72
C HIS A 159 -8.95 8.73 -5.66
N THR A 160 -10.12 8.22 -6.06
CA THR A 160 -11.26 7.93 -5.18
C THR A 160 -10.89 6.99 -4.03
N HIS A 161 -9.97 6.05 -4.28
CA HIS A 161 -9.49 5.08 -3.29
C HIS A 161 -8.27 5.53 -2.48
N THR A 162 -7.80 6.77 -2.63
CA THR A 162 -6.60 7.26 -1.91
C THR A 162 -6.75 7.11 -0.40
N ASN A 163 -7.91 7.51 0.14
CA ASN A 163 -8.17 7.54 1.58
C ASN A 163 -8.82 6.25 2.14
N THR A 164 -8.76 5.13 1.41
CA THR A 164 -9.41 3.88 1.86
C THR A 164 -8.87 3.36 3.19
N ILE A 165 -7.54 3.35 3.38
CA ILE A 165 -6.92 2.86 4.63
C ILE A 165 -7.36 3.68 5.85
N PRO A 166 -7.19 5.01 5.90
CA PRO A 166 -7.58 5.78 7.08
C PRO A 166 -9.09 5.76 7.34
N VAL A 167 -9.92 5.72 6.28
CA VAL A 167 -11.38 5.62 6.44
C VAL A 167 -11.78 4.24 6.98
N LEU A 168 -11.20 3.14 6.46
CA LEU A 168 -11.44 1.81 7.01
C LEU A 168 -10.97 1.71 8.47
N ALA A 169 -9.77 2.22 8.77
CA ALA A 169 -9.23 2.20 10.13
C ALA A 169 -10.17 2.88 11.12
N ARG A 170 -10.73 4.04 10.75
CA ARG A 170 -11.73 4.74 11.55
C ARG A 170 -13.00 3.89 11.77
N GLY A 171 -13.53 3.29 10.71
CA GLY A 171 -14.71 2.43 10.81
C GLY A 171 -14.51 1.21 11.72
N PHE A 172 -13.37 0.53 11.61
CA PHE A 172 -13.05 -0.61 12.47
C PHE A 172 -12.76 -0.20 13.92
N LEU A 173 -12.16 0.97 14.12
CA LEU A 173 -11.93 1.52 15.46
C LEU A 173 -13.25 1.81 16.18
N GLU A 174 -14.23 2.40 15.49
CA GLU A 174 -15.58 2.64 16.02
C GLU A 174 -16.32 1.34 16.32
N CYS A 175 -16.05 0.28 15.55
CA CYS A 175 -16.65 -1.03 15.75
C CYS A 175 -15.90 -1.95 16.72
N ARG A 176 -14.78 -1.52 17.32
CA ARG A 176 -13.86 -2.38 18.10
C ARG A 176 -14.51 -3.16 19.25
N ARG A 177 -15.64 -2.70 19.77
CA ARG A 177 -16.38 -3.34 20.87
C ARG A 177 -17.34 -4.45 20.40
N TYR A 178 -17.54 -4.58 19.09
CA TYR A 178 -18.58 -5.42 18.49
C TYR A 178 -18.03 -6.52 17.58
N ILE A 179 -16.71 -6.58 17.41
CA ILE A 179 -16.01 -7.57 16.59
C ILE A 179 -14.70 -7.94 17.29
N ASP A 180 -14.31 -9.22 17.18
CA ASP A 180 -13.07 -9.70 17.77
C ASP A 180 -11.84 -9.11 17.08
N SER A 181 -10.81 -8.78 17.87
CA SER A 181 -9.58 -8.15 17.35
C SER A 181 -8.80 -9.03 16.37
N ALA A 182 -8.83 -10.35 16.54
CA ALA A 182 -8.19 -11.29 15.63
C ALA A 182 -8.97 -11.40 14.31
N GLU A 183 -10.30 -11.34 14.38
CA GLU A 183 -11.15 -11.30 13.18
C GLU A 183 -10.92 -10.02 12.36
N VAL A 184 -10.86 -8.86 13.02
CA VAL A 184 -10.50 -7.58 12.39
C VAL A 184 -9.13 -7.65 11.74
N THR A 185 -8.14 -8.17 12.46
CA THR A 185 -6.76 -8.28 11.98
C THR A 185 -6.68 -9.16 10.75
N ARG A 186 -7.33 -10.34 10.78
CA ARG A 186 -7.42 -11.25 9.63
C ARG A 186 -8.10 -10.60 8.43
N PHE A 187 -9.24 -9.93 8.65
CA PHE A 187 -9.93 -9.23 7.57
C PHE A 187 -9.06 -8.14 6.95
N LEU A 188 -8.45 -7.28 7.78
CA LEU A 188 -7.64 -6.15 7.31
C LEU A 188 -6.38 -6.61 6.59
N ASP A 189 -5.72 -7.68 7.05
CA ASP A 189 -4.54 -8.20 6.35
C ASP A 189 -4.88 -8.61 4.91
N THR A 190 -5.91 -9.45 4.74
CA THR A 190 -6.40 -9.86 3.43
C THR A 190 -6.92 -8.66 2.63
N HIS A 191 -7.70 -7.76 3.24
CA HIS A 191 -8.30 -6.63 2.53
C HIS A 191 -7.25 -5.64 2.01
N LEU A 192 -6.27 -5.30 2.85
CA LEU A 192 -5.22 -4.35 2.49
C LEU A 192 -4.22 -4.96 1.50
N ARG A 193 -3.86 -6.24 1.63
CA ARG A 193 -2.99 -6.94 0.66
C ARG A 193 -3.61 -6.96 -0.74
N ALA A 194 -4.90 -7.29 -0.87
CA ALA A 194 -5.60 -7.20 -2.15
C ALA A 194 -5.64 -5.78 -2.70
N ARG A 195 -5.82 -4.77 -1.84
CA ARG A 195 -5.84 -3.37 -2.25
C ARG A 195 -4.47 -2.95 -2.79
N ILE A 196 -3.36 -3.32 -2.14
CA ILE A 196 -1.99 -3.07 -2.60
C ILE A 196 -1.83 -3.58 -4.03
N GLY A 197 -2.19 -4.83 -4.30
CA GLY A 197 -2.08 -5.41 -5.64
C GLY A 197 -2.99 -4.77 -6.67
N THR A 198 -4.24 -4.47 -6.31
CA THR A 198 -5.22 -3.83 -7.23
C THR A 198 -4.76 -2.43 -7.61
N ARG A 199 -4.26 -1.66 -6.64
CA ARG A 199 -3.72 -0.32 -6.85
C ARG A 199 -2.46 -0.37 -7.72
N LEU A 200 -1.55 -1.31 -7.45
CA LEU A 200 -0.32 -1.50 -8.21
C LEU A 200 -0.59 -1.77 -9.71
N ILE A 201 -1.58 -2.61 -10.04
CA ILE A 201 -1.97 -2.90 -11.43
C ILE A 201 -2.47 -1.63 -12.12
N ALA A 202 -3.34 -0.86 -11.44
CA ALA A 202 -3.89 0.36 -11.99
C ALA A 202 -2.80 1.43 -12.21
N GLU A 203 -1.96 1.66 -11.21
CA GLU A 203 -0.86 2.63 -11.29
C GLU A 203 0.19 2.23 -12.34
N GLN A 204 0.43 0.93 -12.54
CA GLN A 204 1.33 0.46 -13.61
C GLN A 204 0.83 0.86 -14.99
N HIS A 205 -0.45 0.65 -15.29
CA HIS A 205 -1.01 1.05 -16.57
C HIS A 205 -0.95 2.58 -16.75
N LEU A 206 -1.33 3.35 -15.73
CA LEU A 206 -1.27 4.81 -15.77
C LEU A 206 0.15 5.32 -16.01
N ALA A 207 1.14 4.77 -15.30
CA ALA A 207 2.54 5.16 -15.46
C ALA A 207 3.06 4.86 -16.87
N LEU A 208 2.71 3.70 -17.44
CA LEU A 208 3.05 3.34 -18.81
C LEU A 208 2.35 4.25 -19.84
N HIS A 209 1.07 4.57 -19.61
CA HIS A 209 0.29 5.48 -20.45
C HIS A 209 0.94 6.87 -20.51
N PHE A 210 1.14 7.52 -19.35
CA PHE A 210 1.72 8.88 -19.31
C PHE A 210 3.15 8.94 -19.84
N ALA A 211 3.95 7.89 -19.62
CA ALA A 211 5.31 7.82 -20.16
C ALA A 211 5.36 7.56 -21.68
N SER A 212 4.24 7.12 -22.28
CA SER A 212 4.13 6.84 -23.72
C SER A 212 3.41 7.95 -24.49
N GLN A 213 2.86 8.96 -23.81
CA GLN A 213 2.26 10.11 -24.47
C GLN A 213 3.35 10.93 -25.18
N PRO A 214 3.09 11.43 -26.40
CA PRO A 214 3.99 12.35 -27.06
C PRO A 214 4.14 13.60 -26.20
N VAL A 215 5.38 14.02 -25.96
CA VAL A 215 5.66 15.26 -25.23
C VAL A 215 5.08 16.41 -26.05
N THR A 216 3.91 16.91 -25.66
CA THR A 216 3.39 18.20 -26.14
C THR A 216 4.21 19.28 -25.45
N ASP A 217 5.40 19.59 -25.97
CA ASP A 217 6.15 20.76 -25.50
C ASP A 217 5.82 21.96 -26.39
N ASP A 218 5.58 23.09 -25.73
CA ASP A 218 5.67 24.46 -26.26
C ASP A 218 7.12 24.77 -26.72
N GLY A 219 7.66 23.95 -27.60
CA GLY A 219 8.95 24.16 -28.28
C GLY A 219 10.20 24.02 -27.40
N ARG A 220 10.13 23.48 -26.18
CA ARG A 220 11.36 23.19 -25.41
C ARG A 220 11.83 21.75 -25.65
N PRO A 221 13.15 21.53 -25.85
CA PRO A 221 13.67 20.17 -25.90
C PRO A 221 13.64 19.55 -24.49
N PRO A 222 13.34 18.24 -24.36
CA PRO A 222 13.32 17.56 -23.08
C PRO A 222 14.71 17.63 -22.42
N LYS A 223 14.79 18.24 -21.23
CA LYS A 223 16.00 18.29 -20.39
C LYS A 223 16.26 16.91 -19.73
N SER A 224 16.56 15.88 -20.51
CA SER A 224 17.19 14.63 -20.05
C SER A 224 17.37 13.68 -21.25
N THR A 225 18.59 13.56 -21.76
CA THR A 225 18.99 12.60 -22.80
C THR A 225 19.24 11.19 -22.27
N ALA A 226 19.12 10.96 -20.95
CA ALA A 226 19.27 9.64 -20.35
C ALA A 226 17.92 8.89 -20.32
N PRO A 227 17.87 7.61 -20.72
CA PRO A 227 16.69 6.78 -20.54
C PRO A 227 16.38 6.65 -19.04
N SER A 228 15.11 6.80 -18.69
CA SER A 228 14.65 6.63 -17.31
C SER A 228 14.86 5.17 -16.87
N ASN A 229 15.33 4.95 -15.63
CA ASN A 229 15.41 3.60 -15.04
C ASN A 229 14.02 3.03 -14.70
N TYR A 230 12.94 3.77 -14.97
CA TYR A 230 11.58 3.39 -14.63
C TYR A 230 10.88 2.59 -15.72
N ILE A 231 10.21 1.51 -15.31
CA ILE A 231 9.27 0.74 -16.12
C ILE A 231 7.91 0.80 -15.42
N GLY A 232 7.12 1.80 -15.81
CA GLY A 232 5.91 2.17 -15.08
C GLY A 232 6.25 2.59 -13.64
N VAL A 233 5.74 1.87 -12.64
CA VAL A 233 5.97 2.16 -11.21
C VAL A 233 7.25 1.53 -10.65
N ILE A 234 7.93 0.68 -11.42
CA ILE A 234 9.14 -0.03 -10.99
C ILE A 234 10.37 0.80 -11.35
N ASP A 235 11.25 1.04 -10.38
CA ASP A 235 12.61 1.54 -10.62
C ASP A 235 13.54 0.33 -10.72
N THR A 236 14.21 0.17 -11.86
CA THR A 236 15.09 -0.98 -12.13
C THR A 236 16.44 -0.89 -11.41
N ALA A 237 16.80 0.28 -10.88
CA ALA A 237 18.04 0.52 -10.15
C ALA A 237 17.77 1.33 -8.87
N LEU A 238 16.76 0.93 -8.10
CA LEU A 238 16.41 1.59 -6.84
C LEU A 238 17.58 1.49 -5.86
N GLN A 239 18.02 2.63 -5.33
CA GLN A 239 19.03 2.71 -4.27
C GLN A 239 18.34 2.94 -2.91
N PRO A 240 18.30 1.94 -1.99
CA PRO A 240 17.60 2.05 -0.72
C PRO A 240 18.12 3.19 0.17
N ALA A 241 19.44 3.43 0.16
CA ALA A 241 20.06 4.50 0.96
C ALA A 241 19.48 5.89 0.63
N ARG A 242 19.06 6.12 -0.63
CA ARG A 242 18.41 7.36 -1.03
C ARG A 242 17.02 7.49 -0.41
N ILE A 243 16.24 6.41 -0.40
CA ILE A 243 14.91 6.39 0.20
C ILE A 243 15.01 6.56 1.72
N VAL A 244 15.97 5.90 2.37
CA VAL A 244 16.24 6.08 3.81
C VAL A 244 16.49 7.54 4.15
N LYS A 245 17.33 8.25 3.38
CA LYS A 245 17.59 9.69 3.58
C LYS A 245 16.35 10.56 3.40
N LEU A 246 15.54 10.28 2.38
CA LEU A 246 14.27 10.99 2.17
C LEU A 246 13.32 10.80 3.36
N CYS A 247 13.21 9.57 3.86
CA CYS A 247 12.40 9.27 5.04
C CYS A 247 13.01 9.88 6.32
N GLU A 248 14.33 9.89 6.48
CA GLU A 248 15.03 10.57 7.58
C GLU A 248 14.69 12.06 7.61
N ASP A 249 14.73 12.73 6.45
CA ASP A 249 14.38 14.14 6.35
C ASP A 249 12.95 14.41 6.77
N PHE A 250 12.01 13.68 6.20
CA PHE A 250 10.59 13.83 6.49
C PHE A 250 10.25 13.49 7.95
N VAL A 251 10.73 12.36 8.48
CA VAL A 251 10.46 11.95 9.87
C VAL A 251 11.18 12.86 10.87
N GLY A 252 12.38 13.33 10.53
CA GLY A 252 13.14 14.29 11.31
C GLY A 252 12.40 15.62 11.48
N GLU A 253 11.79 16.15 10.42
CA GLU A 253 10.94 17.34 10.48
C GLU A 253 9.72 17.13 11.40
N ILE A 254 9.07 15.97 11.32
CA ILE A 254 7.94 15.63 12.21
C ILE A 254 8.39 15.60 13.67
N CYS A 255 9.56 15.02 13.96
CA CYS A 255 10.10 14.97 15.32
C CYS A 255 10.49 16.34 15.86
N GLU A 256 11.10 17.17 15.03
CA GLU A 256 11.48 18.54 15.37
C GLU A 256 10.24 19.39 15.69
N LEU A 257 9.19 19.28 14.88
CA LEU A 257 7.93 19.98 15.12
C LEU A 257 7.20 19.51 16.38
N LYS A 258 7.22 18.19 16.67
CA LYS A 258 6.46 17.62 17.79
C LYS A 258 7.20 17.65 19.13
N TYR A 259 8.50 17.37 19.12
CA TYR A 259 9.32 17.20 20.33
C TYR A 259 10.45 18.23 20.45
N GLY A 260 10.64 19.10 19.47
CA GLY A 260 11.74 20.08 19.45
C GLY A 260 13.12 19.47 19.20
N VAL A 261 13.19 18.19 18.82
CA VAL A 261 14.43 17.43 18.68
C VAL A 261 14.38 16.60 17.40
N ARG A 262 15.52 16.56 16.69
CA ARG A 262 15.73 15.71 15.51
C ARG A 262 16.83 14.67 15.78
N PRO A 263 16.46 13.39 16.02
CA PRO A 263 17.41 12.29 16.13
C PRO A 263 18.32 12.21 14.90
N ARG A 264 19.57 11.78 15.11
CA ARG A 264 20.53 11.52 14.02
C ARG A 264 20.33 10.11 13.48
N LEU A 265 20.52 9.93 12.18
CA LEU A 265 20.57 8.61 11.55
C LEU A 265 21.89 8.43 10.81
N THR A 266 22.45 7.22 10.89
CA THR A 266 23.66 6.84 10.16
C THR A 266 23.39 5.65 9.25
N ILE A 267 23.93 5.66 8.04
CA ILE A 267 23.76 4.58 7.07
C ILE A 267 25.11 3.87 6.89
N GLY A 268 25.15 2.57 7.23
CA GLY A 268 26.29 1.68 7.04
C GLY A 268 25.99 0.51 6.08
N GLY A 269 26.96 -0.39 5.94
CA GLY A 269 26.88 -1.54 5.05
C GLY A 269 27.18 -1.15 3.59
N GLN A 270 26.26 -1.46 2.67
CA GLN A 270 26.38 -1.25 1.23
C GLN A 270 25.39 -0.17 0.75
N PRO A 271 25.66 1.13 0.98
CA PRO A 271 24.74 2.21 0.61
C PRO A 271 24.55 2.35 -0.90
N ASP A 272 25.50 1.90 -1.70
CA ASP A 272 25.46 1.96 -3.17
C ASP A 272 24.76 0.75 -3.81
N ALA A 273 24.25 -0.19 -3.00
CA ALA A 273 23.48 -1.32 -3.50
C ALA A 273 22.22 -0.85 -4.23
N THR A 274 21.95 -1.46 -5.38
CA THR A 274 20.75 -1.21 -6.17
C THR A 274 20.02 -2.50 -6.48
N PHE A 275 18.70 -2.43 -6.54
CA PHE A 275 17.85 -3.55 -6.95
C PHE A 275 16.59 -3.02 -7.62
N ALA A 276 15.91 -3.85 -8.41
CA ALA A 276 14.66 -3.44 -9.01
C ALA A 276 13.53 -3.54 -7.96
N HIS A 277 12.77 -2.47 -7.72
CA HIS A 277 11.59 -2.51 -6.83
C HIS A 277 10.63 -1.34 -7.06
N VAL A 278 9.49 -1.32 -6.36
CA VAL A 278 8.52 -0.22 -6.38
C VAL A 278 8.89 0.83 -5.31
N PRO A 279 9.39 2.03 -5.68
CA PRO A 279 9.93 2.97 -4.69
C PRO A 279 8.93 3.43 -3.63
N VAL A 280 7.69 3.71 -4.04
CA VAL A 280 6.63 4.19 -3.14
C VAL A 280 6.34 3.19 -2.01
N HIS A 281 6.48 1.89 -2.28
CA HIS A 281 6.27 0.86 -1.26
C HIS A 281 7.43 0.81 -0.25
N VAL A 282 8.68 0.92 -0.74
CA VAL A 282 9.86 1.01 0.14
C VAL A 282 9.79 2.26 1.01
N GLU A 283 9.43 3.39 0.42
CA GLU A 283 9.26 4.66 1.11
C GLU A 283 8.19 4.58 2.21
N TYR A 284 7.04 3.96 1.92
CA TYR A 284 6.00 3.73 2.93
C TYR A 284 6.52 2.93 4.12
N ILE A 285 7.13 1.76 3.87
CA ILE A 285 7.66 0.88 4.92
C ILE A 285 8.71 1.63 5.74
N LEU A 286 9.71 2.22 5.09
CA LEU A 286 10.80 2.91 5.79
C LEU A 286 10.30 4.12 6.59
N THR A 287 9.33 4.86 6.08
CA THR A 287 8.73 5.98 6.82
C THR A 287 8.06 5.50 8.10
N GLU A 288 7.26 4.42 8.06
CA GLU A 288 6.62 3.87 9.25
C GLU A 288 7.64 3.31 10.26
N LEU A 289 8.64 2.57 9.79
CA LEU A 289 9.68 2.01 10.65
C LEU A 289 10.53 3.10 11.30
N LEU A 290 10.92 4.14 10.54
CA LEU A 290 11.69 5.26 11.06
C LEU A 290 10.87 6.12 12.03
N LYS A 291 9.57 6.36 11.78
CA LYS A 291 8.71 7.04 12.77
C LYS A 291 8.74 6.32 14.13
N ASN A 292 8.66 4.98 14.13
CA ASN A 292 8.70 4.19 15.36
C ASN A 292 10.07 4.31 16.05
N ALA A 293 11.16 4.15 15.31
CA ALA A 293 12.52 4.26 15.85
C ALA A 293 12.81 5.66 16.42
N PHE A 294 12.49 6.72 15.66
CA PHE A 294 12.66 8.11 16.08
C PHE A 294 11.85 8.40 17.33
N ARG A 295 10.56 7.99 17.34
CA ARG A 295 9.69 8.16 18.50
C ARG A 295 10.27 7.49 19.75
N ALA A 296 10.67 6.22 19.64
CA ALA A 296 11.18 5.45 20.78
C ALA A 296 12.47 6.08 21.35
N VAL A 297 13.36 6.55 20.48
CA VAL A 297 14.61 7.23 20.89
C VAL A 297 14.33 8.55 21.61
N VAL A 298 13.39 9.36 21.10
CA VAL A 298 13.02 10.63 21.73
C VAL A 298 12.28 10.41 23.06
N GLU A 299 11.32 9.49 23.10
CA GLU A 299 10.53 9.21 24.31
C GLU A 299 11.37 8.55 25.43
N SER A 300 12.49 7.90 25.10
CA SER A 300 13.43 7.34 26.07
C SER A 300 14.54 8.31 26.52
N GLY A 301 14.61 9.53 25.95
CA GLY A 301 15.66 10.50 26.27
C GLY A 301 17.04 10.14 25.72
N ASN A 302 17.10 9.28 24.70
CA ASN A 302 18.32 8.82 24.06
C ASN A 302 18.57 9.52 22.72
N GLU A 303 18.03 10.72 22.49
CA GLU A 303 18.09 11.44 21.20
C GLU A 303 19.49 11.73 20.67
N ARG A 304 20.51 11.63 21.53
CA ARG A 304 21.93 11.80 21.18
C ARG A 304 22.52 10.57 20.51
N GLU A 305 21.96 9.41 20.78
CA GLU A 305 22.38 8.14 20.19
C GLU A 305 21.80 8.04 18.78
N PRO A 306 22.63 7.81 17.75
CA PRO A 306 22.13 7.75 16.39
C PRO A 306 21.33 6.46 16.16
N ILE A 307 20.28 6.56 15.35
CA ILE A 307 19.62 5.41 14.75
C ILE A 307 20.55 4.85 13.67
N GLU A 308 20.84 3.56 13.75
CA GLU A 308 21.78 2.88 12.85
C GLU A 308 20.98 2.12 11.77
N VAL A 309 21.14 2.52 10.51
CA VAL A 309 20.59 1.80 9.36
C VAL A 309 21.72 1.04 8.66
N THR A 310 21.60 -0.27 8.54
CA THR A 310 22.57 -1.12 7.82
C THR A 310 21.91 -1.72 6.59
N ILE A 311 22.45 -1.46 5.41
CA ILE A 311 21.97 -2.03 4.14
C ILE A 311 22.90 -3.16 3.71
N ALA A 312 22.34 -4.32 3.41
CA ALA A 312 23.09 -5.48 2.91
C ALA A 312 22.37 -6.09 1.71
N ALA A 313 23.06 -6.20 0.58
CA ALA A 313 22.62 -7.01 -0.53
C ALA A 313 22.98 -8.47 -0.28
N ALA A 314 22.03 -9.38 -0.43
CA ALA A 314 22.31 -10.80 -0.41
C ALA A 314 23.29 -11.14 -1.55
N PRO A 315 24.34 -11.93 -1.28
CA PRO A 315 25.19 -12.44 -2.34
C PRO A 315 24.35 -13.29 -3.30
N ASP A 316 24.52 -13.11 -4.61
CA ASP A 316 23.89 -13.94 -5.64
C ASP A 316 24.24 -15.42 -5.33
N VAL A 317 23.31 -16.21 -4.78
CA VAL A 317 23.52 -17.65 -4.55
C VAL A 317 23.19 -18.35 -5.88
N PRO A 318 24.16 -18.93 -6.60
CA PRO A 318 23.85 -19.72 -7.78
C PRO A 318 23.11 -20.98 -7.35
N SER A 319 21.87 -21.12 -7.81
CA SER A 319 21.06 -22.34 -7.63
C SER A 319 21.66 -23.51 -8.42
N ASN A 320 22.68 -24.17 -7.87
CA ASN A 320 23.10 -25.48 -8.34
C ASN A 320 22.32 -26.57 -7.60
N HIS A 321 21.07 -26.78 -8.00
CA HIS A 321 20.42 -28.07 -7.83
C HIS A 321 20.11 -28.64 -9.22
N VAL A 322 21.15 -29.25 -9.80
CA VAL A 322 20.96 -30.26 -10.84
C VAL A 322 20.25 -31.44 -10.17
N LEU A 323 19.00 -31.66 -10.56
CA LEU A 323 18.30 -32.92 -10.35
C LEU A 323 19.10 -34.03 -11.05
N GLY A 324 19.94 -34.75 -10.31
CA GLY A 324 20.53 -36.02 -10.74
C GLY A 324 19.61 -37.19 -10.37
N PRO A 325 19.56 -38.28 -11.15
CA PRO A 325 18.52 -39.30 -11.05
C PRO A 325 18.62 -40.13 -9.77
N CYS A 326 17.47 -40.47 -9.20
CA CYS A 326 17.31 -41.42 -8.10
C CYS A 326 18.05 -42.74 -8.36
N SER A 327 18.67 -43.28 -7.31
CA SER A 327 19.01 -44.71 -7.20
C SER A 327 18.75 -45.18 -5.76
N PRO A 328 18.32 -46.44 -5.54
CA PRO A 328 17.58 -46.82 -4.33
C PRO A 328 18.45 -47.37 -3.19
N SER A 329 18.04 -47.03 -1.96
CA SER A 329 18.14 -47.76 -0.68
C SER A 329 19.42 -48.51 -0.28
N LEU A 330 19.93 -48.19 0.92
CA LEU A 330 20.11 -49.16 2.02
C LEU A 330 20.29 -48.41 3.35
N GLY A 331 19.61 -48.88 4.40
CA GLY A 331 19.41 -48.13 5.65
C GLY A 331 20.54 -48.21 6.67
N THR A 332 20.42 -47.40 7.74
CA THR A 332 20.74 -47.71 9.15
C THR A 332 20.13 -46.59 10.04
N GLN A 333 19.58 -46.98 11.18
CA GLN A 333 18.87 -46.20 12.22
C GLN A 333 19.82 -45.33 13.10
N PRO A 334 19.30 -44.46 13.99
CA PRO A 334 19.75 -43.09 14.18
C PRO A 334 20.69 -42.87 15.39
N HIS A 335 21.49 -41.81 15.31
CA HIS A 335 22.10 -41.15 16.47
C HIS A 335 21.84 -39.64 16.39
N GLN A 336 21.15 -39.10 17.39
CA GLN A 336 21.08 -37.66 17.70
C GLN A 336 22.48 -37.11 18.03
N PRO A 337 22.72 -35.83 17.74
CA PRO A 337 22.80 -34.90 18.85
C PRO A 337 22.00 -33.60 18.63
N ASP A 338 21.57 -33.06 19.78
CA ASP A 338 20.80 -31.85 19.98
C ASP A 338 21.49 -30.55 19.56
N SER A 339 20.64 -29.51 19.45
CA SER A 339 20.90 -28.07 19.33
C SER A 339 21.13 -27.52 17.93
N ASP A 340 20.01 -27.34 17.21
CA ASP A 340 19.90 -26.29 16.20
C ASP A 340 18.62 -25.49 16.48
N VAL A 341 18.79 -24.20 16.77
CA VAL A 341 17.69 -23.27 17.06
C VAL A 341 17.08 -22.88 15.72
N GLY A 342 16.21 -23.74 15.22
CA GLY A 342 15.48 -23.52 13.96
C GLY A 342 14.54 -22.34 14.08
N PHE A 343 14.76 -21.31 13.27
CA PHE A 343 13.75 -20.31 12.95
C PHE A 343 12.61 -21.01 12.22
N GLU A 344 11.54 -21.35 12.94
CA GLU A 344 10.29 -21.79 12.34
C GLU A 344 9.71 -20.63 11.53
N ARG A 345 9.87 -20.75 10.21
CA ARG A 345 9.14 -19.94 9.25
C ARG A 345 7.74 -20.51 9.22
N ASP A 346 6.82 -19.88 9.92
CA ASP A 346 5.38 -20.20 9.89
C ASP A 346 4.85 -19.97 8.47
N SER A 347 5.05 -20.96 7.60
CA SER A 347 4.38 -21.01 6.31
C SER A 347 2.96 -21.50 6.56
N VAL A 348 2.03 -20.57 6.71
CA VAL A 348 0.59 -20.86 6.69
C VAL A 348 0.22 -21.37 5.31
N ALA A 349 0.30 -22.69 5.15
CA ALA A 349 -0.18 -23.40 3.97
C ALA A 349 -1.71 -23.57 4.09
N GLY A 350 -2.47 -23.04 3.14
CA GLY A 350 -3.82 -23.55 2.86
C GLY A 350 -5.02 -22.60 3.03
N THR A 351 -4.88 -21.29 2.90
CA THR A 351 -6.05 -20.38 2.78
C THR A 351 -6.10 -19.70 1.40
N ALA A 352 -7.27 -19.18 1.03
CA ALA A 352 -7.53 -18.43 -0.21
C ALA A 352 -6.61 -17.20 -0.41
N ASP A 353 -5.80 -16.86 0.60
CA ASP A 353 -4.79 -15.80 0.62
C ASP A 353 -3.55 -16.10 -0.26
N ALA A 354 -3.30 -17.37 -0.61
CA ALA A 354 -2.15 -17.77 -1.44
C ALA A 354 -2.20 -17.23 -2.90
N ASN A 355 -3.31 -16.61 -3.31
CA ASN A 355 -3.49 -16.02 -4.64
C ASN A 355 -3.30 -14.49 -4.68
N GLU A 356 -3.02 -13.85 -3.54
CA GLU A 356 -2.87 -12.38 -3.49
C GLU A 356 -1.41 -11.91 -3.47
N SER A 357 -0.48 -12.69 -2.92
CA SER A 357 0.96 -12.41 -2.99
C SER A 357 1.53 -12.70 -4.38
N ILE A 358 2.52 -11.91 -4.81
CA ILE A 358 3.20 -12.15 -6.09
C ILE A 358 3.97 -13.46 -5.98
N LYS A 359 3.59 -14.47 -6.78
CA LYS A 359 4.39 -15.69 -6.92
C LYS A 359 5.62 -15.37 -7.76
N HIS A 360 6.79 -15.45 -7.14
CA HIS A 360 8.08 -15.41 -7.84
C HIS A 360 8.20 -16.67 -8.69
N SER A 361 8.23 -16.54 -10.01
CA SER A 361 8.44 -17.69 -10.92
C SER A 361 9.89 -18.21 -10.91
N SER A 362 10.77 -17.56 -10.16
CA SER A 362 12.12 -17.99 -9.81
C SER A 362 12.57 -17.12 -8.61
N PRO A 363 13.33 -17.62 -7.62
CA PRO A 363 13.85 -16.75 -6.58
C PRO A 363 14.65 -15.64 -7.25
N SER A 364 14.23 -14.39 -7.06
CA SER A 364 14.99 -13.24 -7.52
C SER A 364 16.40 -13.36 -6.95
N THR A 365 17.42 -13.29 -7.81
CA THR A 365 18.82 -13.40 -7.40
C THR A 365 19.26 -12.25 -6.48
N GLN A 366 18.53 -11.13 -6.51
CA GLN A 366 18.84 -9.94 -5.73
C GLN A 366 17.82 -9.75 -4.60
N SER A 367 18.26 -9.96 -3.37
CA SER A 367 17.52 -9.63 -2.14
C SER A 367 18.29 -8.53 -1.41
N ILE A 368 17.59 -7.54 -0.86
CA ILE A 368 18.17 -6.51 0.01
C ILE A 368 17.61 -6.69 1.42
N THR A 369 18.48 -6.68 2.42
CA THR A 369 18.10 -6.59 3.83
C THR A 369 18.52 -5.23 4.38
N ILE A 370 17.59 -4.55 5.04
CA ILE A 370 17.79 -3.27 5.72
C ILE A 370 17.52 -3.51 7.20
N ARG A 371 18.55 -3.36 8.03
CA ARG A 371 18.41 -3.36 9.48
C ARG A 371 18.29 -1.92 9.96
N ILE A 372 17.26 -1.62 10.75
CA ILE A 372 17.09 -0.34 11.46
C ILE A 372 17.23 -0.64 12.94
N ARG A 373 18.21 -0.03 13.59
CA ARG A 373 18.50 -0.23 15.01
C ARG A 373 18.38 1.07 15.77
N ASP A 374 17.62 1.04 16.85
CA ASP A 374 17.44 2.16 17.76
C ASP A 374 17.97 1.85 19.18
N ARG A 375 18.10 2.91 19.99
CA ARG A 375 18.32 2.82 21.44
C ARG A 375 17.12 3.37 22.20
N GLY A 376 15.93 3.02 21.73
CA GLY A 376 14.66 3.53 22.23
C GLY A 376 14.12 2.82 23.48
N GLY A 377 14.95 2.04 24.19
CA GLY A 377 14.52 1.27 25.37
C GLY A 377 13.85 -0.08 25.06
N GLY A 378 13.58 -0.39 23.79
CA GLY A 378 13.01 -1.66 23.36
C GLY A 378 11.49 -1.77 23.54
N ILE A 379 10.94 -2.93 23.20
CA ILE A 379 9.52 -3.28 23.35
C ILE A 379 9.36 -4.31 24.49
N PRO A 380 8.44 -4.11 25.45
CA PRO A 380 8.17 -5.07 26.52
C PRO A 380 7.75 -6.45 25.98
N PRO A 381 8.22 -7.56 26.56
CA PRO A 381 7.87 -8.92 26.12
C PRO A 381 6.36 -9.21 26.08
N GLU A 382 5.59 -8.62 27.00
CA GLU A 382 4.13 -8.75 27.08
C GLU A 382 3.38 -8.04 25.93
N ILE A 383 4.00 -7.01 25.35
CA ILE A 383 3.45 -6.23 24.23
C ILE A 383 3.90 -6.80 22.89
N LEU A 384 5.10 -7.41 22.84
CA LEU A 384 5.73 -7.86 21.59
C LEU A 384 4.83 -8.74 20.70
N PRO A 385 3.99 -9.68 21.20
CA PRO A 385 3.08 -10.45 20.35
C PRO A 385 2.00 -9.61 19.66
N ASN A 386 1.64 -8.46 20.24
CA ASN A 386 0.52 -7.63 19.82
C ASN A 386 0.89 -6.55 18.80
N ILE A 387 2.19 -6.31 18.54
CA ILE A 387 2.65 -5.23 17.64
C ILE A 387 2.18 -5.39 16.19
N TRP A 388 1.77 -6.61 15.82
CA TRP A 388 1.25 -6.96 14.50
C TRP A 388 -0.27 -6.91 14.41
N SER A 389 -0.97 -6.66 15.52
CA SER A 389 -2.41 -6.51 15.53
C SER A 389 -2.80 -5.13 15.01
N TYR A 390 -3.75 -5.08 14.08
CA TYR A 390 -4.28 -3.79 13.63
C TYR A 390 -5.00 -3.09 14.78
N SER A 391 -4.92 -1.76 14.82
CA SER A 391 -5.46 -0.93 15.91
C SER A 391 -4.73 -1.05 17.25
N PHE A 392 -3.67 -1.85 17.34
CA PHE A 392 -2.80 -1.89 18.52
C PHE A 392 -1.82 -0.72 18.51
N THR A 393 -1.79 0.08 19.57
CA THR A 393 -0.83 1.16 19.75
C THR A 393 -0.47 1.32 21.23
N THR A 394 0.80 1.61 21.51
CA THR A 394 1.29 1.96 22.85
C THR A 394 1.08 3.44 23.18
N PHE A 395 0.55 4.22 22.24
CA PHE A 395 0.09 5.58 22.51
C PHE A 395 -1.16 5.49 23.41
N SER A 396 -1.08 6.04 24.62
CA SER A 396 -2.02 5.71 25.71
C SER A 396 -3.48 6.07 25.41
N ASP A 397 -4.39 5.15 25.76
CA ASP A 397 -5.83 5.39 25.94
C ASP A 397 -6.13 6.57 26.90
N LEU A 398 -5.16 7.02 27.72
CA LEU A 398 -5.31 8.12 28.70
C LEU A 398 -5.31 9.51 28.06
N ASP A 399 -4.49 9.77 27.03
CA ASP A 399 -4.57 11.01 26.23
C ASP A 399 -5.77 11.01 25.27
N LEU A 400 -6.33 9.82 25.02
CA LEU A 400 -7.50 9.59 24.15
C LEU A 400 -8.84 9.69 24.91
N GLN A 401 -8.83 9.64 26.25
CA GLN A 401 -10.03 9.72 27.10
C GLN A 401 -10.35 11.15 27.59
N GLY A 402 -9.43 12.11 27.42
CA GLY A 402 -9.62 13.49 27.88
C GLY A 402 -10.49 14.37 26.96
N SER A 403 -10.84 13.89 25.77
CA SER A 403 -11.74 14.61 24.86
C SER A 403 -12.43 13.61 23.95
N GLU A 404 -13.76 13.50 24.02
CA GLU A 404 -14.56 12.69 23.09
C GLU A 404 -14.33 13.08 21.61
N ASN A 405 -13.66 14.21 21.36
CA ASN A 405 -13.24 14.71 20.05
C ASN A 405 -11.75 14.47 19.70
N GLY A 406 -10.89 14.03 20.62
CA GLY A 406 -9.44 13.88 20.38
C GLY A 406 -9.10 12.77 19.38
N ASN A 407 -9.90 11.70 19.38
CA ASN A 407 -9.82 10.61 18.40
C ASN A 407 -10.06 11.16 16.97
N MET A 408 -10.95 12.15 16.84
CA MET A 408 -11.32 12.77 15.57
C MET A 408 -10.26 13.78 15.08
N ASP A 409 -9.53 14.45 15.98
CA ASP A 409 -8.49 15.42 15.64
C ASP A 409 -7.21 14.77 15.12
N ALA A 410 -6.74 13.68 15.74
CA ALA A 410 -5.61 12.90 15.21
C ALA A 410 -5.95 12.27 13.84
N LEU A 411 -7.20 11.84 13.67
CA LEU A 411 -7.70 11.33 12.40
C LEU A 411 -7.96 12.44 11.36
N ASN A 412 -8.35 13.65 11.76
CA ASN A 412 -8.55 14.79 10.86
C ASN A 412 -7.21 15.38 10.40
N ALA A 413 -6.17 15.36 11.22
CA ALA A 413 -4.80 15.65 10.80
C ALA A 413 -4.35 14.68 9.68
N MET A 414 -4.74 13.40 9.78
CA MET A 414 -4.48 12.40 8.74
C MET A 414 -5.39 12.54 7.49
N SER A 415 -6.62 13.05 7.65
CA SER A 415 -7.62 13.13 6.57
C SER A 415 -7.52 14.41 5.73
N SER A 416 -6.91 15.47 6.29
CA SER A 416 -6.80 16.79 5.67
C SER A 416 -5.54 16.97 4.81
N SER A 417 -4.66 15.97 4.74
CA SER A 417 -3.44 16.07 3.94
C SER A 417 -3.17 14.79 3.16
N SER A 418 -3.35 14.86 1.83
CA SER A 418 -2.83 13.90 0.86
C SER A 418 -1.30 13.97 0.79
N GLY A 419 -0.64 13.72 1.92
CA GLY A 419 0.79 13.90 2.17
C GLY A 419 1.10 15.29 2.73
N HIS A 420 1.39 15.38 4.04
CA HIS A 420 2.52 16.15 4.62
C HIS A 420 2.45 16.37 6.14
N LEU A 421 1.38 15.99 6.85
CA LEU A 421 1.33 16.11 8.33
C LEU A 421 0.77 14.83 8.96
N SER A 422 1.55 13.75 8.93
CA SER A 422 1.23 12.54 9.72
C SER A 422 1.75 12.70 11.14
N SER A 423 0.87 12.56 12.15
CA SER A 423 1.31 12.40 13.54
C SER A 423 2.34 11.26 13.64
N ILE A 424 3.42 11.47 14.38
CA ILE A 424 4.48 10.46 14.57
C ILE A 424 3.95 9.14 15.14
N ALA A 425 2.84 9.21 15.90
CA ALA A 425 2.10 8.07 16.43
C ALA A 425 0.73 8.02 15.74
N GLY A 426 0.45 6.89 15.10
CA GLY A 426 -0.79 6.66 14.34
C GLY A 426 -1.75 5.68 15.02
N LEU A 427 -2.76 5.25 14.27
CA LEU A 427 -3.84 4.35 14.71
C LEU A 427 -3.41 2.89 14.96
N GLY A 428 -2.12 2.58 15.02
CA GLY A 428 -1.69 1.17 15.11
C GLY A 428 -1.81 0.38 13.80
N TYR A 429 -1.66 1.05 12.65
CA TYR A 429 -1.69 0.41 11.32
C TYR A 429 -0.31 0.32 10.66
N GLY A 430 0.69 1.08 11.14
CA GLY A 430 1.98 1.24 10.46
C GLY A 430 2.77 -0.07 10.32
N LEU A 431 3.04 -0.75 11.44
CA LEU A 431 3.79 -2.03 11.44
C LEU A 431 3.09 -3.15 10.65
N PRO A 432 1.82 -3.50 10.93
CA PRO A 432 1.17 -4.60 10.19
C PRO A 432 1.01 -4.30 8.69
N LEU A 433 0.74 -3.05 8.32
CA LEU A 433 0.65 -2.68 6.91
C LEU A 433 2.03 -2.68 6.23
N SER A 434 3.08 -2.23 6.91
CA SER A 434 4.46 -2.34 6.41
C SER A 434 4.84 -3.79 6.14
N ARG A 435 4.47 -4.71 7.03
CA ARG A 435 4.66 -6.15 6.84
C ARG A 435 3.91 -6.65 5.61
N ALA A 436 2.64 -6.26 5.45
CA ALA A 436 1.85 -6.62 4.27
C ALA A 436 2.48 -6.14 2.95
N TYR A 437 3.03 -4.92 2.91
CA TYR A 437 3.77 -4.42 1.73
C TYR A 437 5.04 -5.24 1.45
N ALA A 438 5.83 -5.57 2.47
CA ALA A 438 7.05 -6.36 2.30
C ALA A 438 6.73 -7.78 1.80
N GLU A 439 5.79 -8.46 2.46
CA GLU A 439 5.37 -9.83 2.12
C GLU A 439 4.70 -9.93 0.75
N TYR A 440 4.03 -8.86 0.30
CA TYR A 440 3.38 -8.83 -1.01
C TYR A 440 4.36 -9.15 -2.16
N PHE A 441 5.61 -8.71 -2.03
CA PHE A 441 6.72 -9.01 -2.94
C PHE A 441 7.64 -10.13 -2.44
N GLY A 442 7.20 -10.98 -1.50
CA GLY A 442 8.00 -12.09 -0.97
C GLY A 442 9.15 -11.67 -0.03
N GLY A 443 9.13 -10.43 0.45
CA GLY A 443 9.98 -9.94 1.53
C GLY A 443 9.44 -10.35 2.91
N SER A 444 10.00 -9.74 3.96
CA SER A 444 9.56 -9.93 5.34
C SER A 444 9.98 -8.77 6.23
N ILE A 445 9.33 -8.64 7.39
CA ILE A 445 9.79 -7.77 8.48
C ILE A 445 9.90 -8.63 9.74
N ALA A 446 11.07 -8.62 10.37
CA ALA A 446 11.30 -9.24 11.67
C ALA A 446 11.70 -8.15 12.69
N VAL A 447 11.28 -8.32 13.94
CA VAL A 447 11.56 -7.38 15.03
C VAL A 447 12.26 -8.14 16.15
N GLN A 448 13.42 -7.64 16.57
CA GLN A 448 14.16 -8.13 17.72
C GLN A 448 14.23 -7.00 18.76
N SER A 449 13.47 -7.16 19.83
CA SER A 449 13.52 -6.25 20.97
C SER A 449 14.59 -6.70 21.96
N LEU A 450 15.41 -5.76 22.43
CA LEU A 450 16.22 -5.89 23.63
C LEU A 450 15.59 -4.97 24.69
N TRP A 451 14.63 -5.51 25.45
CA TRP A 451 13.88 -4.73 26.42
C TRP A 451 14.80 -4.10 27.48
N GLY A 452 14.66 -2.79 27.69
CA GLY A 452 15.55 -1.95 28.48
C GLY A 452 16.72 -1.32 27.71
N TRP A 453 16.91 -1.65 26.43
CA TRP A 453 18.01 -1.16 25.60
C TRP A 453 17.55 -0.51 24.29
N GLY A 454 16.87 -1.27 23.42
CA GLY A 454 16.53 -0.81 22.07
C GLY A 454 15.89 -1.88 21.22
N THR A 455 15.58 -1.54 19.97
CA THR A 455 14.96 -2.46 19.01
C THR A 455 15.75 -2.54 17.72
N ASP A 456 15.91 -3.75 17.19
CA ASP A 456 16.43 -4.01 15.85
C ASP A 456 15.25 -4.48 14.97
N VAL A 457 15.00 -3.79 13.87
CA VAL A 457 14.03 -4.19 12.84
C VAL A 457 14.77 -4.63 11.59
N TYR A 458 14.47 -5.82 11.09
CA TYR A 458 15.05 -6.41 9.88
C TYR A 458 14.00 -6.43 8.78
N LEU A 459 14.14 -5.55 7.80
CA LEU A 459 13.33 -5.52 6.58
C LEU A 459 14.06 -6.27 5.47
N THR A 460 13.48 -7.35 4.96
CA THR A 460 13.97 -8.05 3.77
C THR A 460 13.06 -7.73 2.60
N LEU A 461 13.64 -7.29 1.48
CA LEU A 461 12.95 -6.98 0.23
C LEU A 461 13.54 -7.83 -0.89
N GLN A 462 12.67 -8.51 -1.63
CA GLN A 462 13.07 -9.23 -2.84
C GLN A 462 13.03 -8.28 -4.03
N GLY A 463 14.10 -8.33 -4.83
CA GLY A 463 14.20 -7.58 -6.06
C GLY A 463 13.29 -8.13 -7.12
N VAL A 464 12.88 -7.26 -8.03
CA VAL A 464 11.95 -7.62 -9.07
C VAL A 464 12.61 -8.26 -10.31
N GLY A 465 13.57 -9.18 -10.08
CA GLY A 465 14.27 -9.92 -11.13
C GLY A 465 15.16 -9.02 -12.00
N LYS A 466 16.10 -9.63 -12.74
CA LYS A 466 16.93 -8.88 -13.72
C LYS A 466 16.07 -8.61 -14.96
N VAL A 467 15.80 -7.33 -15.22
CA VAL A 467 15.19 -6.90 -16.49
C VAL A 467 16.26 -7.06 -17.57
N GLY A 468 16.14 -8.12 -18.36
CA GLY A 468 17.00 -8.37 -19.53
C GLY A 468 16.86 -7.30 -20.60
#